data_AF-A0A0M0G9E2-F1
#
_entry.id   AF-A0A0M0G9E2-F1
#
_cell.length_a   1.000
_cell.length_b   1.000
_cell.length_c   1.000
_cell.angle_alpha   90.00
_cell.angle_beta   90.00
_cell.angle_gamma   90.00
#
_symmetry.space_group_name_H-M   'P 1'
#
loop_
_entity.id
_entity.type
_entity.pdbx_description
1 polymer ?
#
loop_
_entity_poly.entity_id
_entity_poly.type
_entity_poly.pdbx_seq_one_letter_code
_entity_poly.pdbx_strand_id
1 'polypeptide(L)'
;MRKGICCFLLAVLLSAQYLMPGKAADSEKDFEDILEKQLRSTVHYYNKDSLSVIDAYGMQGQVTKVVTPDDPSTSENEEKIEEYSSHIGIVFLELEQKRDGLYIFKKKDFFYYDFDKKEFLTASNVLGNESIREFFDLHVDDIEKSITPFSKFLFLFFLSFIIMVPLFIMIFHNRGRSKF
;
A
#
# COMPACT_ATOMS: atom_id res chain seq x y z
N MET A 1 13.29 -48.13 -29.01
CA MET A 1 12.04 -47.43 -28.62
C MET A 1 12.38 -46.13 -27.90
N ARG A 2 12.44 -44.98 -28.60
CA ARG A 2 12.72 -43.65 -28.02
C ARG A 2 12.46 -42.53 -29.05
N LYS A 3 11.29 -42.51 -29.69
CA LYS A 3 10.93 -41.42 -30.64
C LYS A 3 9.45 -40.98 -30.60
N GLY A 4 8.67 -41.44 -29.62
CA GLY A 4 7.22 -41.18 -29.56
C GLY A 4 6.75 -40.11 -28.57
N ILE A 5 7.61 -39.58 -27.71
CA ILE A 5 7.18 -38.74 -26.56
C ILE A 5 7.41 -37.23 -26.81
N CYS A 6 8.23 -36.85 -27.79
CA CYS A 6 8.56 -35.44 -28.01
C CYS A 6 7.46 -34.66 -28.76
N CYS A 7 6.65 -35.31 -29.59
CA CYS A 7 5.61 -34.62 -30.36
C CYS A 7 4.35 -34.27 -29.55
N PHE A 8 4.09 -34.96 -28.43
CA PHE A 8 2.92 -34.68 -27.61
C PHE A 8 3.12 -33.51 -26.63
N LEU A 9 4.35 -33.24 -26.21
CA LEU A 9 4.67 -32.11 -25.33
C LEU A 9 4.73 -30.77 -26.08
N LEU A 10 5.01 -30.78 -27.38
CA LEU A 10 5.05 -29.55 -28.19
C LEU A 10 3.66 -29.09 -28.67
N ALA A 11 2.70 -30.02 -28.80
CA ALA A 11 1.33 -29.69 -29.20
C ALA A 11 0.51 -29.04 -28.06
N VAL A 12 0.84 -29.32 -26.79
CA VAL A 12 0.16 -28.73 -25.62
C VAL A 12 0.68 -27.33 -25.28
N LEU A 13 1.92 -27.01 -25.68
CA LEU A 13 2.50 -25.67 -25.50
C LEU A 13 2.06 -24.66 -26.58
N LEU A 14 1.57 -25.12 -27.73
CA LEU A 14 1.03 -24.26 -28.79
C LEU A 14 -0.49 -24.02 -28.70
N SER A 15 -1.24 -24.84 -27.97
CA SER A 15 -2.68 -24.63 -27.77
C SER A 15 -3.02 -23.67 -26.62
N ALA A 16 -2.06 -23.35 -25.75
CA ALA A 16 -2.25 -22.39 -24.67
C ALA A 16 -2.15 -20.91 -25.12
N GLN A 17 -1.76 -20.64 -26.38
CA GLN A 17 -1.64 -19.28 -26.92
C GLN A 17 -2.96 -18.74 -27.51
N TYR A 18 -4.06 -19.50 -27.45
CA TYR A 18 -5.35 -19.12 -28.05
C TYR A 18 -6.39 -18.51 -27.11
N LEU A 19 -6.01 -18.15 -25.89
CA LEU A 19 -6.89 -17.41 -24.97
C LEU A 19 -6.18 -16.14 -24.49
N MET A 20 -6.14 -15.13 -25.37
CA MET A 20 -6.03 -13.74 -24.93
C MET A 20 -7.28 -13.36 -24.13
N PRO A 21 -7.12 -12.64 -23.02
CA PRO A 21 -7.96 -11.50 -22.74
C PRO A 21 -7.08 -10.26 -22.85
N GLY A 22 -6.96 -9.70 -24.06
CA GLY A 22 -6.39 -8.36 -24.28
C GLY A 22 -7.21 -7.21 -23.65
N LYS A 23 -8.14 -7.53 -22.74
CA LYS A 23 -8.93 -6.59 -21.93
C LYS A 23 -8.55 -6.59 -20.45
N ALA A 24 -7.86 -7.61 -19.95
CA ALA A 24 -7.49 -7.70 -18.53
C ALA A 24 -6.40 -6.68 -18.17
N ALA A 25 -5.41 -6.50 -19.05
CA ALA A 25 -4.30 -5.57 -18.83
C ALA A 25 -4.71 -4.09 -18.85
N ASP A 26 -5.74 -3.72 -19.63
CA ASP A 26 -6.25 -2.34 -19.68
C ASP A 26 -7.04 -1.99 -18.40
N SER A 27 -7.85 -2.92 -17.89
CA SER A 27 -8.60 -2.74 -16.64
C SER A 27 -7.70 -2.71 -15.40
N GLU A 28 -6.59 -3.45 -15.40
CA GLU A 28 -5.64 -3.48 -14.29
C GLU A 28 -4.89 -2.15 -14.17
N LYS A 29 -4.46 -1.60 -15.30
CA LYS A 29 -3.80 -0.29 -15.36
C LYS A 29 -4.71 0.87 -14.96
N ASP A 30 -5.97 0.83 -15.37
CA ASP A 30 -6.97 1.83 -14.96
C ASP A 30 -7.20 1.83 -13.44
N PHE A 31 -7.19 0.65 -12.82
CA PHE A 31 -7.34 0.51 -11.37
C PHE A 31 -6.10 1.01 -10.60
N GLU A 32 -4.90 0.66 -11.07
CA GLU A 32 -3.64 1.19 -10.49
C GLU A 32 -3.58 2.71 -10.55
N ASP A 33 -4.01 3.33 -11.65
CA ASP A 33 -4.07 4.79 -11.79
C ASP A 33 -5.07 5.44 -10.82
N ILE A 34 -6.21 4.79 -10.57
CA ILE A 34 -7.20 5.26 -9.60
C ILE A 34 -6.64 5.16 -8.17
N LEU A 35 -5.98 4.04 -7.85
CA LEU A 35 -5.34 3.80 -6.56
C LEU A 35 -4.20 4.79 -6.31
N GLU A 36 -3.33 5.01 -7.29
CA GLU A 36 -2.24 5.99 -7.25
C GLU A 36 -2.76 7.41 -6.98
N LYS A 37 -3.85 7.82 -7.63
CA LYS A 37 -4.49 9.12 -7.39
C LYS A 37 -5.01 9.25 -5.96
N GLN A 38 -5.67 8.22 -5.45
CA GLN A 38 -6.20 8.20 -4.09
C GLN A 38 -5.09 8.23 -3.04
N LEU A 39 -4.01 7.49 -3.26
CA LEU A 39 -2.84 7.50 -2.37
C LEU A 39 -2.19 8.88 -2.32
N ARG A 40 -2.08 9.56 -3.46
CA ARG A 40 -1.56 10.93 -3.54
C ARG A 40 -2.42 11.95 -2.78
N SER A 41 -3.74 11.79 -2.76
CA SER A 41 -4.63 12.73 -2.07
C SER A 41 -4.73 12.46 -0.57
N THR A 42 -4.66 11.19 -0.16
CA THR A 42 -5.02 10.78 1.20
C THR A 42 -3.80 10.47 2.08
N VAL A 43 -2.71 9.96 1.49
CA VAL A 43 -1.52 9.56 2.25
C VAL A 43 -0.50 10.70 2.28
N HIS A 44 -0.30 11.27 3.47
CA HIS A 44 0.74 12.29 3.66
C HIS A 44 2.13 11.76 3.35
N TYR A 45 2.95 12.59 2.69
CA TYR A 45 4.32 12.26 2.29
C TYR A 45 4.44 11.07 1.34
N TYR A 46 3.35 10.67 0.68
CA TYR A 46 3.39 9.59 -0.30
C TYR A 46 4.41 9.87 -1.42
N ASN A 47 5.26 8.88 -1.69
CA ASN A 47 6.24 8.94 -2.78
C ASN A 47 5.55 8.48 -4.07
N LYS A 48 5.56 9.33 -5.10
CA LYS A 48 4.96 9.00 -6.40
C LYS A 48 5.57 7.74 -6.98
N ASP A 49 4.72 6.90 -7.59
CA ASP A 49 5.13 5.71 -8.33
C ASP A 49 5.89 4.69 -7.45
N SER A 50 5.64 4.73 -6.13
CA SER A 50 6.21 3.80 -5.14
C SER A 50 5.23 2.69 -4.74
N LEU A 51 4.05 2.68 -5.34
CA LEU A 51 3.03 1.66 -5.12
C LEU A 51 3.53 0.29 -5.62
N SER A 52 3.39 -0.72 -4.78
CA SER A 52 3.54 -2.13 -5.14
C SER A 52 2.38 -2.91 -4.57
N VAL A 53 1.56 -3.53 -5.43
CA VAL A 53 0.54 -4.48 -4.99
C VAL A 53 1.23 -5.78 -4.56
N ILE A 54 0.97 -6.22 -3.34
CA ILE A 54 1.50 -7.49 -2.80
C ILE A 54 0.52 -8.61 -3.11
N ASP A 55 -0.76 -8.39 -2.79
CA ASP A 55 -1.82 -9.36 -2.98
C ASP A 55 -3.17 -8.65 -3.18
N ALA A 56 -4.11 -9.30 -3.87
CA ALA A 56 -5.42 -8.76 -4.13
C ALA A 56 -6.49 -9.85 -4.12
N TYR A 57 -7.64 -9.53 -3.55
CA TYR A 57 -8.78 -10.43 -3.46
C TYR A 57 -10.07 -9.69 -3.82
N GLY A 58 -10.97 -10.35 -4.55
CA GLY A 58 -12.25 -9.78 -4.96
C GLY A 58 -13.40 -10.70 -4.58
N MET A 59 -14.48 -10.13 -4.05
CA MET A 59 -15.70 -10.86 -3.72
C MET A 59 -16.95 -10.02 -3.89
N GLN A 60 -18.11 -10.68 -4.02
CA GLN A 60 -19.40 -10.04 -3.80
C GLN A 60 -19.68 -10.03 -2.29
N GLY A 61 -19.89 -8.86 -1.70
CA GLY A 61 -20.13 -8.72 -0.25
C GLY A 61 -21.21 -7.70 0.08
N GLN A 62 -21.46 -7.51 1.38
CA GLN A 62 -22.28 -6.42 1.89
C GLN A 62 -21.39 -5.26 2.34
N VAL A 63 -21.78 -4.05 1.97
CA VAL A 63 -21.16 -2.81 2.40
C VAL A 63 -22.14 -2.07 3.30
N THR A 64 -21.70 -1.76 4.52
CA THR A 64 -22.48 -1.01 5.51
C THR A 64 -21.84 0.36 5.71
N LYS A 65 -22.46 1.43 5.20
CA LYS A 65 -21.93 2.79 5.28
C LYS A 65 -22.76 3.62 6.24
N VAL A 66 -22.13 4.23 7.24
CA VAL A 66 -22.79 5.19 8.12
C VAL A 66 -22.64 6.58 7.49
N VAL A 67 -23.76 7.17 7.07
CA VAL A 67 -23.79 8.53 6.49
C VAL A 67 -24.37 9.47 7.54
N THR A 68 -23.54 10.41 8.01
CA THR A 68 -23.99 11.50 8.89
C THR A 68 -24.32 12.72 8.03
N PRO A 69 -25.57 13.22 8.02
CA PRO A 69 -25.90 14.45 7.30
C PRO A 69 -25.28 15.69 8.00
N ASP A 70 -24.73 16.61 7.22
CA ASP A 70 -23.93 17.76 7.68
C ASP A 70 -24.73 18.95 8.27
N ASP A 71 -26.07 18.90 8.30
CA ASP A 71 -26.90 20.05 8.71
C ASP A 71 -27.50 19.88 10.13
N PRO A 72 -27.01 20.62 11.15
CA PRO A 72 -27.50 20.55 12.52
C PRO A 72 -28.90 21.18 12.72
N SER A 73 -29.52 21.71 11.67
CA SER A 73 -30.75 22.53 11.75
C SER A 73 -32.05 21.75 11.48
N THR A 74 -31.98 20.52 10.96
CA THR A 74 -33.14 19.69 10.62
C THR A 74 -33.32 18.55 11.61
N SER A 75 -34.57 18.27 12.02
CA SER A 75 -34.93 17.24 13.01
C SER A 75 -34.69 15.79 12.56
N GLU A 76 -34.18 15.56 11.35
CA GLU A 76 -33.81 14.24 10.81
C GLU A 76 -32.31 13.96 11.03
N ASN A 77 -31.86 14.14 12.26
CA ASN A 77 -30.46 13.91 12.67
C ASN A 77 -30.27 12.45 13.10
N GLU A 78 -30.70 11.51 12.24
CA GLU A 78 -30.52 10.08 12.45
C GLU A 78 -29.37 9.60 11.56
N GLU A 79 -28.37 8.96 12.17
CA GLU A 79 -27.31 8.25 11.45
C GLU A 79 -27.96 7.28 10.46
N LYS A 80 -27.85 7.56 9.16
CA LYS A 80 -28.44 6.71 8.15
C LYS A 80 -27.43 5.62 7.81
N ILE A 81 -27.76 4.38 8.20
CA ILE A 81 -27.00 3.20 7.83
C ILE A 81 -27.47 2.76 6.45
N GLU A 82 -26.62 2.93 5.44
CA GLU A 82 -26.86 2.43 4.09
C GLU A 82 -26.20 1.05 3.95
N GLU A 83 -27.03 0.01 3.83
CA GLU A 83 -26.60 -1.35 3.56
C GLU A 83 -26.90 -1.71 2.09
N TYR A 84 -25.89 -2.16 1.37
CA TYR A 84 -26.05 -2.59 -0.01
C TYR A 84 -25.04 -3.68 -0.35
N SER A 85 -25.39 -4.53 -1.32
CA SER A 85 -24.46 -5.54 -1.82
C SER A 85 -23.70 -5.00 -3.01
N SER A 86 -22.38 -5.20 -3.03
CA SER A 86 -21.49 -4.77 -4.10
C SER A 86 -20.30 -5.73 -4.30
N HIS A 87 -19.69 -5.67 -5.49
CA HIS A 87 -18.37 -6.24 -5.75
C HIS A 87 -17.28 -5.44 -5.03
N ILE A 88 -16.71 -6.03 -3.99
CA ILE A 88 -15.67 -5.45 -3.15
C ILE A 88 -14.32 -6.07 -3.55
N GLY A 89 -13.36 -5.21 -3.86
CA GLY A 89 -11.94 -5.53 -3.98
C GLY A 89 -11.18 -5.15 -2.73
N ILE A 90 -10.28 -6.02 -2.30
CA ILE A 90 -9.30 -5.79 -1.25
C ILE A 90 -7.93 -5.91 -1.86
N VAL A 91 -7.06 -4.95 -1.55
CA VAL A 91 -5.70 -4.93 -2.02
C VAL A 91 -4.79 -4.75 -0.82
N PHE A 92 -3.85 -5.67 -0.65
CA PHE A 92 -2.73 -5.53 0.26
C PHE A 92 -1.55 -4.97 -0.54
N LEU A 93 -1.08 -3.78 -0.16
CA LEU A 93 -0.07 -3.05 -0.91
C LEU A 93 1.05 -2.53 -0.03
N GLU A 94 2.22 -2.35 -0.63
CA GLU A 94 3.34 -1.60 -0.09
C GLU A 94 3.38 -0.21 -0.74
N LEU A 95 3.63 0.81 0.07
CA LEU A 95 3.86 2.17 -0.37
C LEU A 95 5.09 2.77 0.32
N GLU A 96 5.72 3.76 -0.32
CA GLU A 96 6.77 4.54 0.32
C GLU A 96 6.26 5.91 0.76
N GLN A 97 6.66 6.33 1.95
CA GLN A 97 6.50 7.69 2.45
C GLN A 97 7.86 8.36 2.56
N LYS A 98 8.05 9.47 1.84
CA LYS A 98 9.30 10.24 1.80
C LYS A 98 9.11 11.60 2.46
N ARG A 99 9.65 11.75 3.67
CA ARG A 99 9.65 13.00 4.43
C ARG A 99 10.97 13.74 4.28
N ASP A 100 10.91 15.03 3.97
CA ASP A 100 12.03 15.97 3.85
C ASP A 100 13.16 15.50 2.90
N GLY A 101 12.86 14.57 1.99
CA GLY A 101 13.84 14.01 1.05
C GLY A 101 14.81 12.99 1.64
N LEU A 102 14.92 12.89 2.97
CA LEU A 102 15.93 12.08 3.66
C LEU A 102 15.34 10.85 4.37
N TYR A 103 14.10 10.95 4.85
CA TYR A 103 13.45 9.90 5.62
C TYR A 103 12.45 9.15 4.74
N ILE A 104 12.84 7.95 4.30
CA ILE A 104 12.03 7.06 3.48
C ILE A 104 11.54 5.93 4.38
N PHE A 105 10.22 5.78 4.45
CA PHE A 105 9.53 4.72 5.17
C PHE A 105 8.79 3.83 4.18
N LYS A 106 8.89 2.52 4.34
CA LYS A 106 8.04 1.56 3.66
C LYS A 106 6.87 1.23 4.58
N LYS A 107 5.66 1.30 4.06
CA LYS A 107 4.44 0.97 4.81
C LYS A 107 3.63 -0.03 4.01
N LYS A 108 3.24 -1.12 4.64
CA LYS A 108 2.24 -2.05 4.10
C LYS A 108 0.86 -1.73 4.69
N ASP A 109 -0.18 -1.75 3.87
CA ASP A 109 -1.53 -1.44 4.31
C ASP A 109 -2.60 -2.06 3.40
N PHE A 110 -3.83 -2.10 3.89
CA PHE A 110 -4.99 -2.59 3.14
C PHE A 110 -5.80 -1.45 2.53
N PHE A 111 -6.27 -1.66 1.32
CA PHE A 111 -7.20 -0.77 0.64
C PHE A 111 -8.42 -1.55 0.17
N TYR A 112 -9.58 -0.95 0.36
CA TYR A 112 -10.87 -1.53 0.01
C TYR A 112 -11.51 -0.68 -1.09
N TYR A 113 -12.03 -1.32 -2.13
CA TYR A 113 -12.62 -0.65 -3.26
C TYR A 113 -13.95 -1.30 -3.65
N ASP A 114 -14.96 -0.47 -3.88
CA ASP A 114 -16.26 -0.86 -4.38
C ASP A 114 -16.27 -0.71 -5.91
N PHE A 115 -16.30 -1.81 -6.66
CA PHE A 115 -16.25 -1.77 -8.12
C PHE A 115 -17.56 -1.28 -8.74
N ASP A 116 -18.71 -1.53 -8.10
CA ASP A 116 -20.01 -1.16 -8.64
C ASP A 116 -20.29 0.34 -8.47
N LYS A 117 -19.98 0.89 -7.29
CA LYS A 117 -20.11 2.33 -7.00
C LYS A 117 -18.86 3.15 -7.32
N LYS A 118 -17.75 2.50 -7.65
CA LYS A 118 -16.45 3.11 -7.97
C LYS A 118 -15.91 4.01 -6.84
N GLU A 119 -16.10 3.59 -5.59
CA GLU A 119 -15.67 4.34 -4.42
C GLU A 119 -14.71 3.54 -3.53
N PHE A 120 -13.81 4.24 -2.84
CA PHE A 120 -12.97 3.61 -1.83
C PHE A 120 -13.77 3.42 -0.54
N LEU A 121 -13.62 2.25 0.06
CA LEU A 121 -14.27 1.88 1.31
C LEU A 121 -13.26 1.96 2.46
N THR A 122 -13.77 2.20 3.66
CA THR A 122 -13.01 2.02 4.91
C THR A 122 -13.21 0.61 5.44
N ALA A 123 -12.28 0.13 6.27
CA ALA A 123 -12.38 -1.19 6.88
C ALA A 123 -13.73 -1.41 7.58
N SER A 124 -14.24 -0.38 8.28
CA SER A 124 -15.55 -0.38 8.95
C SER A 124 -16.70 -0.80 8.04
N ASN A 125 -16.63 -0.45 6.75
CA ASN A 125 -17.73 -0.67 5.83
C ASN A 125 -17.82 -2.12 5.37
N VAL A 126 -16.76 -2.90 5.56
CA VAL A 126 -16.61 -4.26 5.03
C VAL A 126 -16.39 -5.32 6.11
N LEU A 127 -16.33 -4.93 7.39
CA LEU A 127 -16.13 -5.81 8.55
C LEU A 127 -17.16 -6.95 8.67
N GLY A 128 -18.35 -6.80 8.07
CA GLY A 128 -19.40 -7.81 8.09
C GLY A 128 -19.16 -9.03 7.20
N ASN A 129 -18.11 -9.02 6.36
CA ASN A 129 -17.83 -10.09 5.41
C ASN A 129 -16.73 -11.02 5.93
N GLU A 130 -17.03 -12.31 6.10
CA GLU A 130 -16.09 -13.29 6.66
C GLU A 130 -14.84 -13.47 5.78
N SER A 131 -14.99 -13.56 4.46
CA SER A 131 -13.85 -13.74 3.54
C SER A 131 -12.87 -12.54 3.55
N ILE A 132 -13.38 -11.34 3.82
CA ILE A 132 -12.55 -10.14 3.98
C ILE A 132 -11.73 -10.23 5.26
N ARG A 133 -12.34 -10.77 6.33
CA ARG A 133 -11.66 -10.99 7.60
C ARG A 133 -10.59 -12.08 7.47
N GLU A 134 -10.87 -13.17 6.76
CA GLU A 134 -9.87 -14.21 6.48
C GLU A 134 -8.67 -13.66 5.71
N PHE A 135 -8.91 -12.82 4.68
CA PHE A 135 -7.84 -12.17 3.93
C PHE A 135 -7.02 -11.21 4.81
N PHE A 136 -7.70 -10.45 5.68
CA PHE A 136 -7.03 -9.58 6.64
C PHE A 136 -6.17 -10.38 7.63
N ASP A 137 -6.73 -11.44 8.23
CA ASP A 137 -6.02 -12.28 9.21
C ASP A 137 -4.79 -12.97 8.61
N LEU A 138 -4.78 -13.23 7.29
CA LEU A 138 -3.63 -13.82 6.60
C LEU A 138 -2.44 -12.85 6.48
N HIS A 139 -2.70 -11.55 6.41
CA HIS A 139 -1.70 -10.51 6.13
C HIS A 139 -1.53 -9.50 7.27
N VAL A 140 -2.32 -9.60 8.36
CA VAL A 140 -2.29 -8.64 9.49
C VAL A 140 -0.93 -8.58 10.17
N ASP A 141 -0.25 -9.72 10.27
CA ASP A 141 1.09 -9.82 10.87
C ASP A 141 2.16 -9.17 9.99
N ASP A 142 1.89 -9.01 8.69
CA ASP A 142 2.78 -8.35 7.72
C ASP A 142 2.54 -6.83 7.63
N ILE A 143 1.56 -6.28 8.36
CA ILE A 143 1.36 -4.82 8.45
C ILE A 143 2.51 -4.21 9.24
N GLU A 144 3.52 -3.74 8.53
CA GLU A 144 4.65 -3.03 9.13
C GLU A 144 4.85 -1.67 8.48
N LYS A 145 5.28 -0.71 9.31
CA LYS A 145 5.91 0.52 8.85
C LYS A 145 7.37 0.54 9.27
N SER A 146 8.27 0.34 8.32
CA SER A 146 9.72 0.28 8.56
C SER A 146 10.44 1.45 7.91
N ILE A 147 11.54 1.90 8.53
CA ILE A 147 12.46 2.88 7.93
C ILE A 147 13.43 2.14 7.00
N THR A 148 13.70 2.70 5.83
CA THR A 148 14.67 2.07 4.91
C THR A 148 16.08 2.04 5.55
N PRO A 149 16.90 1.02 5.24
CA PRO A 149 18.26 0.93 5.78
C PRO A 149 19.12 2.17 5.49
N PHE A 150 18.92 2.78 4.31
CA PHE A 150 19.60 4.01 3.92
C PHE A 150 19.20 5.20 4.81
N SER A 151 17.90 5.43 5.00
CA SER A 151 17.44 6.50 5.89
C SER A 151 17.84 6.24 7.35
N LYS A 152 17.86 4.98 7.79
CA LYS A 152 18.38 4.59 9.11
C LYS A 152 19.86 4.93 9.26
N PHE A 153 20.68 4.62 8.25
CA PHE A 153 22.10 4.96 8.23
C PHE A 153 22.30 6.48 8.29
N LEU A 154 21.59 7.25 7.47
CA LEU A 154 21.68 8.71 7.49
C LEU A 154 21.29 9.27 8.86
N PHE A 155 20.21 8.76 9.46
CA PHE A 155 19.79 9.17 10.80
C PHE A 155 20.89 8.92 11.85
N LEU A 156 21.48 7.71 11.87
CA LEU A 156 22.57 7.36 12.77
C LEU A 156 23.83 8.20 12.49
N PHE A 157 24.12 8.47 11.22
CA PHE A 157 25.22 9.33 10.79
C PHE A 157 25.05 10.74 11.36
N PHE A 158 23.89 11.38 11.17
CA PHE A 158 23.60 12.70 11.74
C PHE A 158 23.62 12.70 13.27
N LEU A 159 23.08 11.66 13.91
CA LEU A 159 23.12 11.52 15.36
C LEU A 159 24.56 11.45 15.89
N SER A 160 25.48 10.83 15.13
CA SER A 160 26.89 10.76 15.50
C SER A 160 27.57 12.14 15.54
N PHE A 161 27.15 13.10 14.71
CA PHE A 161 27.73 14.46 14.71
C PHE A 161 27.52 15.19 16.04
N ILE A 162 26.42 14.89 16.75
CA ILE A 162 26.14 15.50 18.06
C ILE A 162 27.27 15.20 19.05
N ILE A 163 27.89 14.03 18.96
CA ILE A 163 29.01 13.61 19.81
C ILE A 163 30.35 13.96 19.17
N MET A 164 30.51 13.68 17.88
CA MET A 164 31.80 13.84 17.19
C MET A 164 32.19 15.30 17.03
N VAL A 165 31.26 16.21 16.71
CA VAL A 165 31.59 17.63 16.47
C VAL A 165 32.16 18.31 17.72
N PRO A 166 31.53 18.22 18.91
CA PRO A 166 32.12 18.77 20.13
C PRO A 166 33.50 18.18 20.46
N LEU A 167 33.67 16.86 20.28
CA LEU A 167 34.96 16.21 20.51
C LEU A 167 36.04 16.70 19.54
N PHE A 168 35.72 16.84 18.25
CA PHE A 168 36.64 17.42 17.27
C PHE A 168 37.00 18.86 17.62
N ILE A 169 36.02 19.70 17.98
CA ILE A 169 36.27 21.08 18.42
C ILE A 169 37.22 21.09 19.62
N MET A 170 36.99 20.24 20.63
CA MET A 170 37.85 20.13 21.80
C MET A 170 39.29 19.72 21.44
N ILE A 171 39.45 18.72 20.57
CA ILE A 171 40.77 18.23 20.12
C ILE A 171 41.52 19.32 19.34
N PHE A 172 40.87 20.00 18.40
CA PHE A 172 41.49 21.05 17.60
C PHE A 172 41.79 22.31 18.42
N HIS A 173 40.91 22.69 19.35
CA HIS A 173 41.13 23.84 20.23
C HIS A 173 42.28 23.59 21.23
N ASN A 174 42.39 22.39 21.80
CA ASN A 174 43.49 22.05 22.72
C ASN A 174 44.84 21.90 22.02
N ARG A 175 44.88 21.35 20.80
CA ARG A 175 46.12 21.29 20.01
C ARG A 175 46.65 22.67 19.62
N GLY A 176 45.77 23.66 19.43
CA GLY A 176 46.15 25.05 19.14
C GLY A 176 46.84 25.76 20.30
N ARG A 177 46.51 25.41 21.56
CA ARG A 177 47.12 26.01 22.77
C ARG A 177 48.41 25.36 23.24
N SER A 178 48.71 24.14 22.80
CA SER A 178 49.93 23.39 23.18
C SER A 178 51.22 23.88 22.49
N LYS A 179 51.15 24.86 21.58
CA LYS A 179 52.30 25.36 20.80
C LYS A 179 52.87 26.71 21.28
N PHE A 180 52.46 27.19 22.45
CA PHE A 180 53.06 28.36 23.11
C PHE A 180 53.44 28.02 24.55
#